data_AF-A0A9D2KCW2-F1
#
_entry.id   AF-A0A9D2KCW2-F1
#
_cell.length_a   1.000
_cell.length_b   1.000
_cell.length_c   1.000
_cell.angle_alpha   90.00
_cell.angle_beta   90.00
_cell.angle_gamma   90.00
#
_symmetry.space_group_name_H-M   'P 1'
#
loop_
_entity.id
_entity.type
_entity.pdbx_description
1 polymer ?
#
loop_
_entity_poly.entity_id
_entity_poly.type
_entity_poly.pdbx_seq_one_letter_code
_entity_poly.pdbx_strand_id
1 'polypeptide(L)'
;MTENNDKLVIDFGQVEYSPAIIDYDFIKNRPRGGSSRIDFFSHGEISSSLEGITFDDKIFLKKDNIFFEKGIFLLDFQEILNKPEIFLDMVKNLKFERIYLENSLHYSIEHIAKKLDNVEVILMNFGCI
;
A
#
# COMPACT_ATOMS: atom_id res chain seq x y z
N MET A 1 -15.19 23.64 23.32
CA MET A 1 -13.84 23.30 23.81
C MET A 1 -13.54 21.92 23.30
N THR A 2 -12.38 21.79 22.68
CA THR A 2 -11.85 20.71 21.86
C THR A 2 -11.81 19.36 22.59
N GLU A 3 -12.53 18.37 22.06
CA GLU A 3 -12.22 16.96 22.32
C GLU A 3 -10.96 16.61 21.52
N ASN A 4 -9.87 16.30 22.24
CA ASN A 4 -8.67 15.70 21.66
C ASN A 4 -9.03 14.27 21.23
N ASN A 5 -9.14 14.06 19.92
CA ASN A 5 -9.40 12.77 19.27
C ASN A 5 -8.14 11.88 19.22
N ASP A 6 -7.37 11.79 20.31
CA ASP A 6 -6.13 11.01 20.36
C ASP A 6 -6.41 9.52 20.64
N LYS A 7 -7.19 8.87 19.76
CA LYS A 7 -7.31 7.41 19.75
C LYS A 7 -7.10 6.86 18.34
N LEU A 8 -5.90 6.35 18.09
CA LEU A 8 -5.64 5.46 16.96
C LEU A 8 -6.06 4.03 17.36
N VAL A 9 -7.14 3.52 16.77
CA VAL A 9 -7.49 2.10 16.85
C VAL A 9 -7.25 1.50 15.48
N ILE A 10 -6.22 0.68 15.35
CA ILE A 10 -6.06 -0.20 14.18
C ILE A 10 -6.58 -1.58 14.61
N ASP A 11 -7.82 -1.89 14.23
CA ASP A 11 -8.37 -3.24 14.30
C ASP A 11 -8.28 -3.85 12.91
N PHE A 12 -7.43 -4.87 12.74
CA PHE A 12 -7.37 -5.66 11.51
C PHE A 12 -8.38 -6.83 11.53
N GLY A 13 -9.43 -6.75 12.36
CA GLY A 13 -10.53 -7.70 12.42
C GLY A 13 -11.05 -8.04 11.03
N GLN A 14 -10.86 -9.30 10.62
CA GLN A 14 -11.25 -9.85 9.31
C GLN A 14 -11.00 -8.86 8.15
N VAL A 15 -9.82 -8.25 8.02
CA VAL A 15 -9.47 -7.55 6.77
C VAL A 15 -9.33 -8.62 5.67
N GLU A 16 -10.47 -8.84 5.03
CA GLU A 16 -10.83 -9.85 4.05
C GLU A 16 -9.87 -9.91 2.86
N TYR A 17 -9.61 -11.15 2.40
CA TYR A 17 -9.39 -11.72 1.05
C TYR A 17 -8.66 -10.96 -0.08
N SER A 18 -8.36 -9.68 0.05
CA SER A 18 -7.85 -8.78 -0.99
C SER A 18 -6.55 -8.10 -0.57
N PRO A 19 -5.64 -7.82 -1.51
CA PRO A 19 -4.34 -7.25 -1.19
C PRO A 19 -4.40 -5.76 -0.89
N ALA A 20 -3.45 -5.30 -0.09
CA ALA A 20 -3.18 -3.88 0.10
C ALA A 20 -2.10 -3.39 -0.86
N ILE A 21 -2.32 -2.22 -1.47
CA ILE A 21 -1.38 -1.54 -2.37
C ILE A 21 -0.84 -0.31 -1.66
N ILE A 22 0.49 -0.28 -1.48
CA ILE A 22 1.16 0.62 -0.55
C ILE A 22 2.39 1.22 -1.24
N ASP A 23 2.67 2.48 -0.94
CA ASP A 23 3.74 3.26 -1.57
C ASP A 23 5.12 2.80 -1.08
N TYR A 24 6.09 2.67 -1.98
CA TYR A 24 7.49 2.36 -1.68
C TYR A 24 8.42 3.09 -2.66
N ASP A 25 9.53 3.64 -2.16
CA ASP A 25 10.51 4.34 -2.98
C ASP A 25 11.55 3.35 -3.50
N PHE A 26 11.34 2.81 -4.71
CA PHE A 26 12.25 1.83 -5.32
C PHE A 26 13.58 2.45 -5.73
N ILE A 27 13.59 3.74 -6.11
CA ILE A 27 14.81 4.45 -6.50
C ILE A 27 15.79 4.54 -5.33
N LYS A 28 15.28 4.86 -4.14
CA LYS A 28 16.11 4.96 -2.92
C LYS A 28 16.11 3.68 -2.09
N ASN A 29 15.45 2.64 -2.57
CA ASN A 29 15.21 1.38 -1.88
C ASN A 29 14.83 1.56 -0.40
N ARG A 30 13.74 2.28 -0.14
CA ARG A 30 13.27 2.52 1.22
C ARG A 30 11.75 2.65 1.30
N PRO A 31 11.15 2.28 2.44
CA PRO A 31 9.72 2.45 2.62
C PRO A 31 9.35 3.94 2.74
N ARG A 32 8.14 4.27 2.28
CA ARG A 32 7.57 5.63 2.24
C ARG A 32 6.07 5.56 2.56
N GLY A 33 5.51 6.61 3.14
CA GLY A 33 4.07 6.68 3.39
C GLY A 33 3.55 5.55 4.31
N GLY A 34 2.64 4.74 3.82
CA GLY A 34 2.07 3.59 4.53
C GLY A 34 3.09 2.49 4.79
N SER A 35 4.01 2.23 3.85
CA SER A 35 4.99 1.15 4.01
C SER A 35 5.99 1.46 5.12
N SER A 36 6.35 2.72 5.36
CA SER A 36 7.29 3.07 6.45
C SER A 36 6.68 2.84 7.82
N ARG A 37 5.36 3.01 7.94
CA ARG A 37 4.63 2.75 9.18
C ARG A 37 4.49 1.26 9.41
N ILE A 38 4.11 0.50 8.38
CA ILE A 38 4.04 -0.96 8.47
C ILE A 38 5.41 -1.50 8.85
N ASP A 39 6.46 -1.05 8.17
CA ASP A 39 7.84 -1.47 8.42
C ASP A 39 8.29 -1.11 9.85
N PHE A 40 7.90 0.07 10.35
CA PHE A 40 8.18 0.45 11.73
C PHE A 40 7.49 -0.50 12.74
N PHE A 41 6.19 -0.78 12.55
CA PHE A 41 5.43 -1.65 13.45
C PHE A 41 5.82 -3.12 13.34
N SER A 42 6.33 -3.55 12.18
CA SER A 42 6.87 -4.89 11.97
C SER A 42 8.38 -4.98 12.26
N HIS A 43 8.97 -4.00 12.93
CA HIS A 43 10.39 -3.99 13.31
C HIS A 43 11.36 -4.18 12.13
N GLY A 44 11.06 -3.58 10.99
CA GLY A 44 11.91 -3.59 9.80
C GLY A 44 11.69 -4.80 8.89
N GLU A 45 10.58 -5.54 9.03
CA GLU A 45 10.36 -6.74 8.24
C GLU A 45 10.19 -6.50 6.74
N ILE A 46 9.66 -5.35 6.30
CA ILE A 46 9.61 -5.01 4.88
C ILE A 46 11.03 -4.75 4.41
N SER A 47 11.74 -3.82 5.04
CA SER A 47 13.10 -3.44 4.63
C SER A 47 14.05 -4.64 4.59
N SER A 48 14.02 -5.49 5.62
CA SER A 48 14.84 -6.72 5.67
C SER A 48 14.49 -7.73 4.59
N SER A 49 13.21 -7.84 4.20
CA SER A 49 12.79 -8.76 3.14
C SER A 49 13.19 -8.28 1.74
N LEU A 50 13.57 -7.01 1.60
CA LEU A 50 13.97 -6.37 0.35
C LEU A 50 15.47 -6.11 0.24
N GLU A 51 16.23 -6.42 1.29
CA GLU A 51 17.68 -6.18 1.33
C GLU A 51 18.41 -7.00 0.26
N GLY A 52 19.24 -6.32 -0.54
CA GLY A 52 20.05 -6.95 -1.58
C GLY A 52 19.28 -7.33 -2.85
N ILE A 53 17.99 -7.01 -2.96
CA ILE A 53 17.21 -7.24 -4.17
C ILE A 53 17.19 -5.95 -5.01
N THR A 54 17.43 -6.08 -6.32
CA THR A 54 17.25 -5.02 -7.32
C THR A 54 15.88 -5.16 -7.96
N PHE A 55 15.13 -4.07 -8.07
CA PHE A 55 13.74 -4.09 -8.53
C PHE A 55 13.55 -3.29 -9.81
N ASP A 56 12.71 -3.85 -10.69
CA ASP A 56 12.21 -3.24 -11.92
C ASP A 56 10.71 -2.95 -11.75
N ASP A 57 10.31 -2.15 -10.76
CA ASP A 57 9.00 -1.45 -10.69
C ASP A 57 7.95 -2.01 -9.70
N LYS A 58 7.93 -3.32 -9.34
CA LYS A 58 6.83 -3.89 -8.50
C LYS A 58 7.24 -5.08 -7.63
N ILE A 59 6.71 -5.15 -6.40
CA ILE A 59 6.93 -6.30 -5.50
C ILE A 59 5.62 -6.69 -4.82
N PHE A 60 5.38 -8.00 -4.72
CA PHE A 60 4.35 -8.56 -3.84
C PHE A 60 5.03 -9.25 -2.65
N LEU A 61 4.71 -8.81 -1.44
CA LEU A 61 5.19 -9.41 -0.20
C LEU A 61 4.05 -10.15 0.49
N LYS A 62 4.19 -11.46 0.60
CA LYS A 62 3.35 -12.30 1.45
C LYS A 62 4.21 -12.87 2.55
N LYS A 63 4.09 -12.33 3.76
CA LYS A 63 4.84 -12.78 4.94
C LYS A 63 3.87 -12.91 6.10
N ASP A 64 4.01 -14.00 6.85
CA ASP A 64 3.08 -14.38 7.94
C ASP A 64 3.02 -13.34 9.08
N ASN A 65 3.96 -12.40 9.11
CA ASN A 65 4.10 -11.37 10.15
C ASN A 65 3.76 -9.94 9.67
N ILE A 66 3.41 -9.76 8.39
CA ILE A 66 2.90 -8.48 7.88
C ILE A 66 1.39 -8.47 8.14
N PHE A 67 0.82 -7.33 8.57
CA PHE A 67 -0.57 -7.17 9.02
C PHE A 67 -1.69 -7.63 8.05
N PHE A 68 -1.37 -8.13 6.85
CA PHE A 68 -2.32 -8.53 5.81
C PHE A 68 -2.13 -10.00 5.41
N GLU A 69 -3.15 -10.84 5.64
CA GLU A 69 -3.11 -12.29 5.36
C GLU A 69 -2.86 -12.61 3.86
N LYS A 70 -3.36 -11.77 2.96
CA LYS A 70 -3.11 -11.86 1.51
C LYS A 70 -1.89 -11.07 1.03
N GLY A 71 -1.10 -10.51 1.93
CA GLY A 71 0.10 -9.77 1.61
C GLY A 71 -0.14 -8.33 1.13
N ILE A 72 0.95 -7.67 0.78
CA ILE A 72 0.99 -6.28 0.33
C ILE A 72 1.69 -6.19 -1.04
N PHE A 73 1.15 -5.37 -1.93
CA PHE A 73 1.87 -4.88 -3.11
C PHE A 73 2.59 -3.60 -2.74
N LEU A 74 3.90 -3.61 -2.91
CA LEU A 74 4.72 -2.41 -2.87
C LEU A 74 4.86 -1.90 -4.30
N LEU A 75 4.47 -0.64 -4.50
CA LEU A 75 4.56 0.07 -5.77
C LEU A 75 5.14 1.47 -5.54
N ASP A 76 5.88 2.01 -6.50
CA ASP A 76 6.28 3.41 -6.44
C ASP A 76 5.17 4.30 -7.00
N PHE A 77 4.50 5.05 -6.11
CA PHE A 77 3.38 5.89 -6.53
C PHE A 77 3.82 7.04 -7.44
N GLN A 78 5.09 7.46 -7.37
CA GLN A 78 5.63 8.41 -8.32
C GLN A 78 5.63 7.83 -9.74
N GLU A 79 5.97 6.55 -9.89
CA GLU A 79 5.91 5.90 -11.19
C GLU A 79 4.47 5.73 -11.67
N ILE A 80 3.53 5.37 -10.77
CA ILE A 80 2.11 5.28 -11.10
C ILE A 80 1.58 6.60 -11.66
N LEU A 81 1.98 7.74 -11.11
CA LEU A 81 1.59 9.05 -11.64
C LEU A 81 2.17 9.30 -13.04
N ASN A 82 3.39 8.84 -13.31
CA ASN A 82 4.04 9.01 -14.60
C ASN A 82 3.48 8.05 -15.68
N LYS A 83 3.06 6.86 -15.27
CA LYS A 83 2.60 5.75 -16.15
C LYS A 83 1.34 5.07 -15.58
N PRO A 84 0.20 5.78 -15.49
CA PRO A 84 -1.01 5.29 -14.82
C PRO A 84 -1.58 4.00 -15.45
N GLU A 85 -1.44 3.83 -16.76
CA GLU A 85 -1.87 2.65 -17.50
C GLU A 85 -1.26 1.35 -16.97
N ILE A 86 0.02 1.37 -16.58
CA ILE A 86 0.72 0.19 -16.06
C ILE A 86 0.10 -0.29 -14.74
N PHE A 87 -0.38 0.64 -13.91
CA PHE A 87 -1.09 0.33 -12.68
C PHE A 87 -2.50 -0.19 -12.98
N LEU A 88 -3.25 0.49 -13.85
CA LEU A 88 -4.62 0.11 -14.19
C LEU A 88 -4.68 -1.29 -14.82
N ASP A 89 -3.79 -1.58 -15.76
CA ASP A 89 -3.71 -2.88 -16.42
C ASP A 89 -3.31 -3.98 -15.43
N MET A 90 -2.39 -3.68 -14.51
CA MET A 90 -2.02 -4.62 -13.45
C MET A 90 -3.23 -4.98 -12.59
N VAL A 91 -3.95 -4.00 -12.06
CA VAL A 91 -5.11 -4.27 -11.18
C VAL A 91 -6.21 -5.03 -11.94
N LYS A 92 -6.50 -4.66 -13.20
CA LYS A 92 -7.46 -5.38 -14.04
C LYS A 92 -7.06 -6.83 -14.31
N ASN A 93 -5.78 -7.08 -14.58
CA ASN A 93 -5.26 -8.42 -14.87
C ASN A 93 -5.24 -9.33 -13.64
N LEU A 94 -5.11 -8.76 -12.44
CA LEU A 94 -5.14 -9.51 -11.19
C LEU A 94 -6.56 -9.98 -10.83
N LYS A 95 -7.61 -9.47 -11.49
CA LYS A 95 -9.02 -9.88 -11.34
C LYS A 95 -9.52 -9.83 -9.89
N PHE A 96 -9.04 -8.86 -9.12
CA PHE A 96 -9.58 -8.60 -7.79
C PHE A 96 -10.91 -7.86 -7.88
N GLU A 97 -11.88 -8.26 -7.07
CA GLU A 97 -13.16 -7.53 -6.92
C GLU A 97 -12.99 -6.28 -6.05
N ARG A 98 -12.01 -6.30 -5.13
CA ARG A 98 -11.70 -5.24 -4.20
C ARG A 98 -10.18 -5.12 -4.01
N ILE A 99 -9.68 -3.89 -3.88
CA ILE A 99 -8.32 -3.60 -3.42
C ILE A 99 -8.34 -2.54 -2.30
N TYR A 100 -7.36 -2.62 -1.42
CA TYR A 100 -7.09 -1.55 -0.47
C TYR A 100 -5.93 -0.70 -0.99
N LEU A 101 -6.12 0.61 -1.07
CA LEU A 101 -5.14 1.52 -1.64
C LEU A 101 -4.70 2.54 -0.60
N GLU A 102 -3.40 2.69 -0.39
CA GLU A 102 -2.87 3.75 0.46
C GLU A 102 -3.33 5.13 -0.03
N ASN A 103 -3.86 5.93 0.89
CA ASN A 103 -4.04 7.35 0.72
C ASN A 103 -2.74 8.10 1.06
N SER A 104 -1.78 8.10 0.12
CA SER A 104 -0.45 8.67 0.35
C SER A 104 -0.50 10.19 0.45
N LEU A 105 0.20 10.74 1.46
CA LEU A 105 0.37 12.18 1.64
C LEU A 105 1.32 12.80 0.60
N HIS A 106 2.16 11.98 -0.04
CA HIS A 106 3.17 12.45 -0.98
C HIS A 106 2.69 12.35 -2.43
N TYR A 107 1.90 11.33 -2.76
CA TYR A 107 1.48 11.04 -4.12
C TYR A 107 0.00 10.63 -4.16
N SER A 108 -0.87 11.54 -4.60
CA SER A 108 -2.30 11.27 -4.70
C SER A 108 -2.61 10.50 -6.00
N ILE A 109 -2.80 9.19 -5.89
CA ILE A 109 -3.17 8.32 -7.03
C ILE A 109 -4.65 7.92 -7.05
N GLU A 110 -5.46 8.45 -6.11
CA GLU A 110 -6.91 8.17 -6.02
C GLU A 110 -7.63 8.43 -7.35
N HIS A 111 -7.31 9.56 -8.00
CA HIS A 111 -7.91 9.95 -9.27
C HIS A 111 -7.59 8.98 -10.42
N ILE A 112 -6.46 8.26 -10.34
CA ILE A 112 -6.11 7.19 -11.27
C ILE A 112 -6.95 5.96 -10.93
N ALA A 113 -6.99 5.56 -9.66
CA ALA A 113 -7.72 4.39 -9.20
C ALA A 113 -9.23 4.46 -9.48
N LYS A 114 -9.83 5.66 -9.53
CA LYS A 114 -11.22 5.88 -9.96
C LYS A 114 -11.54 5.40 -11.38
N LYS A 115 -10.54 5.09 -12.21
CA LYS A 115 -10.72 4.52 -13.56
C LYS A 115 -10.88 2.99 -13.56
N LEU A 116 -10.91 2.35 -12.38
CA LEU A 116 -11.11 0.92 -12.21
C LEU A 116 -12.62 0.62 -12.04
N ASP A 117 -13.35 0.61 -13.15
CA ASP A 117 -14.82 0.55 -13.13
C ASP A 117 -15.42 -0.75 -12.52
N ASN A 118 -14.63 -1.83 -12.42
CA ASN A 118 -15.06 -3.14 -11.91
C ASN A 118 -14.32 -3.60 -10.64
N VAL A 119 -13.58 -2.70 -9.99
CA VAL A 119 -12.83 -3.01 -8.77
C VAL A 119 -13.20 -2.00 -7.70
N GLU A 120 -13.69 -2.49 -6.56
CA GLU A 120 -13.92 -1.66 -5.39
C GLU A 120 -12.57 -1.21 -4.82
N VAL A 121 -12.31 0.10 -4.83
CA VAL A 121 -11.09 0.68 -4.27
C VAL A 121 -11.40 1.31 -2.91
N ILE A 122 -10.85 0.74 -1.85
CA ILE A 122 -10.99 1.27 -0.49
C ILE A 122 -9.72 2.04 -0.13
N LEU A 123 -9.85 3.34 0.11
CA LEU A 123 -8.73 4.17 0.54
C LEU A 123 -8.38 3.92 2.01
N MET A 124 -7.12 3.62 2.28
CA MET A 124 -6.57 3.42 3.62
C MET A 124 -5.87 4.68 4.10
N ASN A 125 -6.24 5.16 5.28
CA ASN A 125 -5.50 6.22 5.96
C ASN A 125 -4.58 5.62 7.01
N PHE A 126 -3.27 5.82 6.84
CA PHE A 126 -2.30 5.50 7.87
C PHE A 126 -2.08 6.77 8.72
N GLY A 127 -2.93 6.97 9.73
CA GLY A 127 -2.93 8.19 10.57
C GLY A 127 -1.65 8.38 11.39
N CYS A 128 -1.26 9.62 11.67
CA CYS A 128 -0.21 9.94 12.66
C CYS A 128 -0.73 9.68 14.09
N ILE A 129 0.17 9.15 14.94
CA ILE A 129 0.04 9.20 16.41
C ILE A 129 0.51 10.59 16.86
#